data_AF-A0A1Y0M842-F1
#
_entry.id   AF-A0A1Y0M842-F1
#
_cell.length_a   1.000
_cell.length_b   1.000
_cell.length_c   1.000
_cell.angle_alpha   90.00
_cell.angle_beta   90.00
_cell.angle_gamma   90.00
#
_symmetry.space_group_name_H-M   'P 1'
#
loop_
_entity.id
_entity.type
_entity.pdbx_description
1 polymer ?
#
loop_
_entity_poly.entity_id
_entity_poly.type
_entity_poly.pdbx_seq_one_letter_code
_entity_poly.pdbx_strand_id
1 'polypeptide(L)'
;MKYRIEKDTMGQVNVPADKYWGAQTERSRNNFKIGASASMPLEIVYGFAYLKKAAAFTNAELGVLTNEKRDLIAQVCNEILEGKLDDQFPLVIWQTGSGTQSNMNVNEVIANRAHEIAGKIIGEGEKTIQPNDDVNKSQSSNDTFPTGMHIAIYKKIIETTIPGIEQLRDTLQTKVDAFKDVVKIGRTHLMDATPLTLGQEFSGYVAQLNFGLKALRNTLEHLSQLALGGTAVGTGLNTPAGYDVLVAKYIAQFTEMPFITAENKFEALAAHDALVETHGALKQVAVSLNKIANDIRMLASGPRSGIGEIIIPANEPGSSIMPGKVNPTQAEAITMVCAQVMGNDVAVTVGGMQGHYELNVFKPMMAANVLHSAQLIGDACISFDVNCAAGIEPNHTRITELVNNSLMLVTALNTKIGYYKAAEIANTAHENGTTLKEEAVRLGYVTPEQYDEWVKPEEMTGGLK
;
A
#
# COMPACT_ATOMS: atom_id res chain seq x y z
N MET A 1 16.32 38.56 0.11
CA MET A 1 16.88 37.19 0.21
C MET A 1 18.35 37.26 -0.15
N LYS A 2 19.26 36.68 0.63
CA LYS A 2 20.69 36.61 0.27
C LYS A 2 20.90 35.44 -0.68
N TYR A 3 21.72 35.63 -1.71
CA TYR A 3 22.03 34.59 -2.70
C TYR A 3 23.54 34.36 -2.75
N ARG A 4 23.92 33.12 -3.10
CA ARG A 4 25.27 32.78 -3.56
C ARG A 4 25.21 32.41 -5.04
N ILE A 5 26.32 32.63 -5.74
CA ILE A 5 26.46 32.27 -7.14
C ILE A 5 27.04 30.86 -7.21
N GLU A 6 26.30 29.92 -7.77
CA GLU A 6 26.83 28.59 -8.14
C GLU A 6 26.95 28.50 -9.66
N LYS A 7 27.77 27.56 -10.14
CA LYS A 7 28.04 27.36 -11.56
C LYS A 7 27.90 25.89 -11.93
N ASP A 8 27.25 25.63 -13.05
CA ASP A 8 27.28 24.36 -13.75
C ASP A 8 27.76 24.56 -15.20
N THR A 9 27.65 23.52 -16.03
CA THR A 9 28.05 23.56 -17.44
C THR A 9 27.23 24.56 -18.28
N MET A 10 26.06 24.99 -17.80
CA MET A 10 25.19 25.98 -18.45
C MET A 10 25.42 27.41 -17.97
N GLY A 11 26.35 27.63 -17.03
CA GLY A 11 26.73 28.94 -16.53
C GLY A 11 26.33 29.18 -15.07
N GLN A 12 26.22 30.45 -14.69
CA GLN A 12 25.94 30.87 -13.31
C GLN A 12 24.44 30.84 -12.99
N VAL A 13 24.10 30.61 -11.73
CA VAL A 13 22.73 30.71 -11.19
C VAL A 13 22.76 31.19 -9.73
N ASN A 14 21.78 32.01 -9.35
CA ASN A 14 21.63 32.53 -7.99
C ASN A 14 20.87 31.53 -7.13
N VAL A 15 21.54 30.97 -6.13
CA VAL A 15 20.97 30.01 -5.16
C VAL A 15 20.79 30.70 -3.81
N PRO A 16 19.68 30.50 -3.08
CA PRO A 16 19.54 31.02 -1.72
C PRO A 16 20.73 30.65 -0.83
N ALA A 17 21.29 31.63 -0.12
CA ALA A 17 22.54 31.44 0.64
C ALA A 17 22.41 30.48 1.83
N ASP A 18 21.20 30.28 2.33
CA ASP A 18 20.83 29.43 3.47
C ASP A 18 20.53 27.97 3.09
N LYS A 19 20.77 27.58 1.83
CA LYS A 19 20.35 26.28 1.28
C LYS A 19 21.52 25.48 0.74
N TYR A 20 21.54 24.17 0.97
CA TYR A 20 22.66 23.31 0.59
C TYR A 20 22.61 22.83 -0.86
N TRP A 21 21.46 22.85 -1.54
CA TRP A 21 21.39 22.46 -2.95
C TRP A 21 22.16 23.43 -3.84
N GLY A 22 22.58 22.99 -5.02
CA GLY A 22 23.46 23.76 -5.92
C GLY A 22 22.76 24.25 -7.19
N ALA A 23 23.56 24.44 -8.23
CA ALA A 23 23.12 25.04 -9.48
C ALA A 23 22.05 24.20 -10.21
N GLN A 24 22.22 22.88 -10.27
CA GLN A 24 21.29 22.02 -11.03
C GLN A 24 19.93 21.94 -10.37
N THR A 25 19.90 21.86 -9.04
CA THR A 25 18.64 21.91 -8.28
C THR A 25 17.92 23.23 -8.51
N GLU A 26 18.63 24.36 -8.43
CA GLU A 26 18.04 25.67 -8.64
C GLU A 26 17.49 25.84 -10.06
N ARG A 27 18.18 25.32 -11.08
CA ARG A 27 17.64 25.28 -12.45
C ARG A 27 16.40 24.41 -12.56
N SER A 28 16.41 23.21 -11.95
CA SER A 28 15.24 22.32 -11.97
C SER A 28 14.01 22.98 -11.33
N ARG A 29 14.16 23.58 -10.15
CA ARG A 29 13.08 24.36 -9.49
C ARG A 29 12.48 25.43 -10.39
N ASN A 30 13.32 26.10 -11.17
CA ASN A 30 12.90 27.18 -12.05
C ASN A 30 12.23 26.68 -13.34
N ASN A 31 12.66 25.52 -13.85
CA ASN A 31 12.16 24.94 -15.10
C ASN A 31 10.91 24.07 -14.93
N PHE A 32 10.75 23.38 -13.79
CA PHE A 32 9.69 22.41 -13.54
C PHE A 32 8.71 22.91 -12.46
N LYS A 33 7.92 23.94 -12.80
CA LYS A 33 6.90 24.53 -11.93
C LYS A 33 5.53 23.86 -12.14
N ILE A 34 5.47 22.56 -11.91
CA ILE A 34 4.29 21.74 -12.16
C ILE A 34 3.88 21.08 -10.83
N GLY A 35 2.60 21.17 -10.46
CA GLY A 35 2.07 20.59 -9.24
C GLY A 35 2.52 21.31 -7.96
N ALA A 36 2.36 20.63 -6.81
CA ALA A 36 2.80 21.15 -5.52
C ALA A 36 4.33 21.24 -5.47
N SER A 37 4.84 22.32 -4.88
CA SER A 37 6.27 22.50 -4.62
C SER A 37 6.79 21.41 -3.69
N ALA A 38 8.05 20.97 -3.88
CA ALA A 38 8.67 19.91 -3.07
C ALA A 38 7.83 18.63 -3.00
N SER A 39 7.17 18.26 -4.11
CA SER A 39 6.30 17.09 -4.17
C SER A 39 7.03 15.77 -4.36
N MET A 40 8.34 15.77 -4.67
CA MET A 40 9.11 14.52 -4.68
C MET A 40 9.05 13.87 -3.29
N PRO A 41 8.61 12.62 -3.15
CA PRO A 41 8.50 11.99 -1.83
C PRO A 41 9.86 11.93 -1.12
N LEU A 42 9.88 12.32 0.16
CA LEU A 42 11.10 12.27 0.98
C LEU A 42 11.61 10.84 1.15
N GLU A 43 10.74 9.83 1.07
CA GLU A 43 11.15 8.43 1.10
C GLU A 43 12.11 8.10 -0.05
N ILE A 44 11.96 8.72 -1.23
CA ILE A 44 12.91 8.58 -2.35
C ILE A 44 14.25 9.22 -2.00
N VAL A 45 14.24 10.38 -1.34
CA VAL A 45 15.44 11.07 -0.86
C VAL A 45 16.18 10.22 0.19
N TYR A 46 15.45 9.58 1.10
CA TYR A 46 16.03 8.65 2.07
C TYR A 46 16.60 7.40 1.39
N GLY A 47 15.93 6.87 0.37
CA GLY A 47 16.47 5.82 -0.50
C GLY A 47 17.79 6.23 -1.17
N PHE A 48 17.88 7.49 -1.65
CA PHE A 48 19.15 8.06 -2.11
C PHE A 48 20.20 8.15 -0.99
N ALA A 49 19.84 8.58 0.20
CA ALA A 49 20.81 8.68 1.30
C ALA A 49 21.44 7.31 1.64
N TYR A 50 20.64 6.24 1.69
CA TYR A 50 21.16 4.88 1.84
C TYR A 50 22.12 4.48 0.72
N LEU A 51 21.73 4.69 -0.55
CA LEU A 51 22.57 4.28 -1.68
C LEU A 51 23.85 5.12 -1.78
N LYS A 52 23.81 6.43 -1.47
CA LYS A 52 25.00 7.30 -1.50
C LYS A 52 25.98 6.93 -0.40
N LYS A 53 25.48 6.62 0.80
CA LYS A 53 26.30 6.07 1.89
C LYS A 53 26.96 4.75 1.46
N ALA A 54 26.19 3.80 0.93
CA ALA A 54 26.72 2.53 0.47
C ALA A 54 27.74 2.67 -0.66
N ALA A 55 27.49 3.55 -1.64
CA ALA A 55 28.41 3.82 -2.73
C ALA A 55 29.73 4.42 -2.23
N ALA A 56 29.70 5.30 -1.22
CA ALA A 56 30.91 5.86 -0.62
C ALA A 56 31.76 4.77 0.08
N PHE A 57 31.13 3.88 0.85
CA PHE A 57 31.81 2.75 1.48
C PHE A 57 32.40 1.78 0.45
N THR A 58 31.61 1.43 -0.56
CA THR A 58 32.02 0.55 -1.66
C THR A 58 33.23 1.12 -2.42
N ASN A 59 33.16 2.39 -2.80
CA ASN A 59 34.24 3.04 -3.53
C ASN A 59 35.52 3.16 -2.69
N ALA A 60 35.40 3.33 -1.37
CA ALA A 60 36.56 3.34 -0.48
C ALA A 60 37.18 1.95 -0.34
N GLU A 61 36.38 0.90 -0.20
CA GLU A 61 36.85 -0.49 -0.14
C GLU A 61 37.52 -0.92 -1.46
N LEU A 62 37.01 -0.46 -2.59
CA LEU A 62 37.59 -0.71 -3.92
C LEU A 62 38.72 0.25 -4.30
N GLY A 63 39.14 1.14 -3.38
CA GLY A 63 40.32 1.99 -3.53
C GLY A 63 40.17 3.18 -4.49
N VAL A 64 38.95 3.52 -4.91
CA VAL A 64 38.67 4.64 -5.83
C VAL A 64 38.13 5.89 -5.14
N LEU A 65 37.93 5.84 -3.82
CA LEU A 65 37.58 6.98 -2.96
C LEU A 65 38.39 6.93 -1.66
N THR A 66 38.84 8.07 -1.16
CA THR A 66 39.55 8.15 0.12
C THR A 66 38.59 7.94 1.31
N ASN A 67 39.08 7.35 2.40
CA ASN A 67 38.30 7.18 3.64
C ASN A 67 37.76 8.51 4.22
N GLU A 68 38.53 9.60 4.14
CA GLU A 68 38.09 10.92 4.62
C GLU A 68 36.83 11.41 3.89
N LYS A 69 36.82 11.33 2.55
CA LYS A 69 35.64 11.65 1.74
C LYS A 69 34.47 10.71 2.02
N ARG A 70 34.74 9.41 2.20
CA ARG A 70 33.71 8.42 2.58
C ARG A 70 33.03 8.85 3.87
N ASP A 71 33.79 9.17 4.90
CA ASP A 71 33.27 9.48 6.24
C ASP A 71 32.41 10.74 6.24
N LEU A 72 32.83 11.78 5.52
CA LEU A 72 32.04 12.99 5.32
C LEU A 72 30.73 12.72 4.56
N ILE A 73 30.76 11.97 3.46
CA ILE A 73 29.54 11.60 2.72
C ILE A 73 28.60 10.80 3.62
N ALA A 74 29.12 9.82 4.34
CA ALA A 74 28.33 8.98 5.24
C ALA A 74 27.70 9.77 6.37
N GLN A 75 28.42 10.73 6.95
CA GLN A 75 27.89 11.63 7.99
C GLN A 75 26.70 12.42 7.46
N VAL A 76 26.80 13.05 6.29
CA VAL A 76 25.67 13.81 5.73
C VAL A 76 24.50 12.91 5.34
N CYS A 77 24.77 11.72 4.79
CA CYS A 77 23.70 10.75 4.51
C CYS A 77 22.93 10.37 5.78
N ASN A 78 23.61 10.22 6.93
CA ASN A 78 22.94 10.00 8.20
C ASN A 78 22.09 11.21 8.61
N GLU A 79 22.56 12.45 8.44
CA GLU A 79 21.75 13.66 8.70
C GLU A 79 20.47 13.70 7.84
N ILE A 80 20.55 13.26 6.58
CA ILE A 80 19.38 13.12 5.69
C ILE A 80 18.42 12.06 6.22
N LEU A 81 18.93 10.87 6.59
CA LEU A 81 18.12 9.77 7.12
C LEU A 81 17.46 10.10 8.47
N GLU A 82 18.05 11.02 9.23
CA GLU A 82 17.50 11.56 10.48
C GLU A 82 16.48 12.70 10.26
N GLY A 83 16.17 13.06 9.00
CA GLY A 83 15.21 14.12 8.66
C GLY A 83 15.73 15.54 8.90
N LYS A 84 17.01 15.73 9.22
CA LYS A 84 17.56 17.06 9.57
C LYS A 84 17.66 18.01 8.39
N LEU A 85 17.56 17.49 7.16
CA LEU A 85 17.80 18.21 5.91
C LEU A 85 16.59 18.16 4.95
N ASP A 86 15.40 17.79 5.42
CA ASP A 86 14.22 17.62 4.56
C ASP A 86 13.86 18.88 3.75
N ASP A 87 14.11 20.07 4.31
CA ASP A 87 13.84 21.36 3.65
C ASP A 87 14.84 21.73 2.53
N GLN A 88 15.76 20.81 2.20
CA GLN A 88 16.81 20.94 1.20
C GLN A 88 16.51 20.19 -0.11
N PHE A 89 15.32 19.58 -0.20
CA PHE A 89 14.89 18.79 -1.36
C PHE A 89 13.63 19.38 -2.00
N PRO A 90 13.74 20.52 -2.71
CA PRO A 90 12.60 21.32 -3.15
C PRO A 90 11.95 20.83 -4.46
N LEU A 91 12.44 19.73 -5.03
CA LEU A 91 12.07 19.30 -6.37
C LEU A 91 10.71 18.60 -6.42
N VAL A 92 10.10 18.61 -7.60
CA VAL A 92 8.76 18.07 -7.84
C VAL A 92 8.83 16.69 -8.49
N ILE A 93 7.74 15.92 -8.39
CA ILE A 93 7.57 14.65 -9.12
C ILE A 93 7.75 14.86 -10.63
N TRP A 94 7.17 15.96 -11.14
CA TRP A 94 7.06 16.31 -12.56
C TRP A 94 8.34 16.94 -13.10
N GLN A 95 9.45 16.25 -12.93
CA GLN A 95 10.79 16.66 -13.34
C GLN A 95 11.26 15.82 -14.55
N THR A 96 12.58 15.81 -14.81
CA THR A 96 13.13 14.84 -15.77
C THR A 96 12.73 13.41 -15.41
N GLY A 97 12.25 12.67 -16.41
CA GLY A 97 11.65 11.36 -16.24
C GLY A 97 12.58 10.26 -15.71
N SER A 98 13.89 10.42 -15.84
CA SER A 98 14.90 9.54 -15.25
C SER A 98 15.12 9.79 -13.76
N GLY A 99 14.69 10.95 -13.24
CA GLY A 99 14.98 11.38 -11.88
C GLY A 99 16.37 11.98 -11.67
N THR A 100 17.12 12.30 -12.75
CA THR A 100 18.45 12.92 -12.69
C THR A 100 18.52 14.15 -11.79
N GLN A 101 17.48 14.98 -11.80
CA GLN A 101 17.49 16.22 -11.01
C GLN A 101 17.43 15.95 -9.51
N SER A 102 16.67 14.94 -9.05
CA SER A 102 16.70 14.51 -7.64
C SER A 102 18.02 13.83 -7.28
N ASN A 103 18.60 13.02 -8.15
CA ASN A 103 19.94 12.46 -7.93
C ASN A 103 20.97 13.59 -7.72
N MET A 104 20.97 14.59 -8.61
CA MET A 104 21.87 15.74 -8.49
C MET A 104 21.56 16.62 -7.28
N ASN A 105 20.29 16.77 -6.90
CA ASN A 105 19.93 17.50 -5.68
C ASN A 105 20.55 16.85 -4.44
N VAL A 106 20.47 15.53 -4.31
CA VAL A 106 21.11 14.82 -3.20
C VAL A 106 22.62 14.95 -3.26
N ASN A 107 23.23 14.81 -4.45
CA ASN A 107 24.68 14.99 -4.62
C ASN A 107 25.15 16.39 -4.21
N GLU A 108 24.42 17.43 -4.60
CA GLU A 108 24.75 18.82 -4.28
C GLU A 108 24.61 19.12 -2.79
N VAL A 109 23.51 18.65 -2.16
CA VAL A 109 23.27 18.81 -0.72
C VAL A 109 24.37 18.12 0.08
N ILE A 110 24.71 16.86 -0.27
CA ILE A 110 25.80 16.12 0.39
C ILE A 110 27.13 16.87 0.28
N ALA A 111 27.49 17.30 -0.94
CA ALA A 111 28.77 17.97 -1.18
C ALA A 111 28.89 19.29 -0.40
N ASN A 112 27.85 20.14 -0.43
CA ASN A 112 27.88 21.45 0.21
C ASN A 112 27.79 21.33 1.74
N ARG A 113 26.98 20.41 2.28
CA ARG A 113 26.93 20.16 3.72
C ARG A 113 28.24 19.56 4.24
N ALA A 114 28.87 18.64 3.49
CA ALA A 114 30.20 18.12 3.84
C ALA A 114 31.28 19.21 3.84
N HIS A 115 31.17 20.20 2.94
CA HIS A 115 32.08 21.33 2.90
C HIS A 115 31.97 22.22 4.16
N GLU A 116 30.75 22.44 4.63
CA GLU A 116 30.49 23.16 5.88
C GLU A 116 30.97 22.37 7.11
N ILE A 117 30.73 21.06 7.17
CA ILE A 117 31.25 20.18 8.24
C ILE A 117 32.79 20.24 8.31
N ALA A 118 33.45 20.37 7.15
CA ALA A 118 34.90 20.57 7.07
C ALA A 118 35.37 21.99 7.47
N GLY A 119 34.47 22.84 8.00
CA GLY A 119 34.77 24.18 8.48
C GLY A 119 34.95 25.23 7.38
N LYS A 120 34.49 24.97 6.15
CA LYS A 120 34.62 25.87 5.01
C LYS A 120 33.28 26.54 4.65
N ILE A 121 33.35 27.63 3.89
CA ILE A 121 32.19 28.45 3.52
C ILE A 121 31.72 28.05 2.11
N ILE A 122 30.44 27.68 1.98
CA ILE A 122 29.85 27.26 0.69
C ILE A 122 29.94 28.38 -0.34
N GLY A 123 30.53 28.07 -1.49
CA GLY A 123 30.73 29.03 -2.59
C GLY A 123 32.10 29.72 -2.56
N GLU A 124 32.93 29.48 -1.54
CA GLU A 124 34.31 29.96 -1.46
C GLU A 124 35.31 28.81 -1.64
N GLY A 125 36.39 29.06 -2.39
CA GLY A 125 37.45 28.08 -2.63
C GLY A 125 36.98 26.81 -3.38
N GLU A 126 37.77 25.74 -3.26
CA GLU A 126 37.43 24.44 -3.85
C GLU A 126 36.55 23.61 -2.91
N LYS A 127 35.50 22.99 -3.47
CA LYS A 127 34.62 22.09 -2.72
C LYS A 127 35.43 20.94 -2.11
N THR A 128 35.15 20.65 -0.85
CA THR A 128 35.78 19.51 -0.13
C THR A 128 35.43 18.19 -0.80
N ILE A 129 34.20 18.09 -1.30
CA ILE A 129 33.66 16.94 -2.00
C ILE A 129 33.00 17.45 -3.28
N GLN A 130 33.30 16.81 -4.41
CA GLN A 130 32.69 17.14 -5.68
C GLN A 130 31.38 16.35 -5.88
N PRO A 131 30.25 17.00 -6.22
CA PRO A 131 28.96 16.33 -6.41
C PRO A 131 29.03 15.17 -7.41
N ASN A 132 29.70 15.36 -8.56
CA ASN A 132 29.83 14.33 -9.59
C ASN A 132 30.98 13.38 -9.29
N ASP A 133 32.18 13.93 -9.07
CA ASP A 133 33.39 13.10 -9.04
C ASP A 133 33.51 12.31 -7.74
N ASP A 134 32.92 12.74 -6.63
CA ASP A 134 33.00 12.05 -5.34
C ASP A 134 31.65 11.45 -4.91
N VAL A 135 30.58 12.24 -4.81
CA VAL A 135 29.27 11.75 -4.32
C VAL A 135 28.60 10.82 -5.33
N ASN A 136 28.72 11.14 -6.63
CA ASN A 136 28.19 10.34 -7.73
C ASN A 136 29.24 9.41 -8.37
N LYS A 137 30.37 9.16 -7.69
CA LYS A 137 31.43 8.27 -8.19
C LYS A 137 30.88 6.87 -8.45
N SER A 138 31.18 6.32 -9.63
CA SER A 138 30.77 4.98 -10.08
C SER A 138 29.24 4.79 -10.18
N GLN A 139 28.52 5.89 -10.43
CA GLN A 139 27.06 5.91 -10.47
C GLN A 139 26.57 6.71 -11.68
N SER A 140 25.32 6.46 -12.06
CA SER A 140 24.54 7.24 -13.02
C SER A 140 23.19 7.61 -12.40
N SER A 141 22.56 8.68 -12.87
CA SER A 141 21.16 8.92 -12.50
C SER A 141 20.25 7.76 -12.90
N ASN A 142 20.60 7.08 -14.00
CA ASN A 142 19.80 6.01 -14.56
C ASN A 142 19.75 4.77 -13.67
N ASP A 143 20.82 4.46 -12.93
CA ASP A 143 20.88 3.32 -12.01
C ASP A 143 20.70 3.72 -10.52
N THR A 144 20.87 4.99 -10.17
CA THR A 144 20.65 5.48 -8.80
C THR A 144 19.19 5.76 -8.49
N PHE A 145 18.42 6.42 -9.37
CA PHE A 145 17.00 6.69 -9.11
C PHE A 145 16.17 5.40 -8.95
N PRO A 146 16.26 4.40 -9.85
CA PRO A 146 15.55 3.14 -9.64
C PRO A 146 16.01 2.41 -8.36
N THR A 147 17.27 2.52 -7.99
CA THR A 147 17.73 1.97 -6.71
C THR A 147 17.09 2.67 -5.51
N GLY A 148 17.08 4.01 -5.51
CA GLY A 148 16.45 4.80 -4.46
C GLY A 148 14.95 4.54 -4.33
N MET A 149 14.24 4.41 -5.46
CA MET A 149 12.81 4.12 -5.42
C MET A 149 12.50 2.68 -4.95
N HIS A 150 13.32 1.68 -5.31
CA HIS A 150 13.14 0.32 -4.80
C HIS A 150 13.34 0.28 -3.28
N ILE A 151 14.38 0.95 -2.76
CA ILE A 151 14.63 1.06 -1.31
C ILE A 151 13.42 1.70 -0.61
N ALA A 152 12.94 2.83 -1.12
CA ALA A 152 11.82 3.56 -0.55
C ALA A 152 10.53 2.72 -0.51
N ILE A 153 10.19 2.07 -1.62
CA ILE A 153 8.95 1.29 -1.77
C ILE A 153 9.01 0.04 -0.91
N TYR A 154 10.12 -0.70 -0.94
CA TYR A 154 10.29 -1.91 -0.14
C TYR A 154 10.14 -1.59 1.35
N LYS A 155 10.81 -0.52 1.82
CA LYS A 155 10.70 -0.04 3.20
C LYS A 155 9.26 0.31 3.56
N LYS A 156 8.55 1.07 2.71
CA LYS A 156 7.14 1.42 2.93
C LYS A 156 6.24 0.19 3.07
N ILE A 157 6.45 -0.82 2.24
CA ILE A 157 5.66 -2.06 2.26
C ILE A 157 5.90 -2.83 3.55
N ILE A 158 7.16 -3.02 3.96
CA ILE A 158 7.52 -3.79 5.15
C ILE A 158 7.12 -3.09 6.44
N GLU A 159 7.31 -1.77 6.52
CA GLU A 159 7.17 -1.05 7.79
C GLU A 159 5.79 -0.45 8.01
N THR A 160 5.01 -0.25 6.94
CA THR A 160 3.70 0.42 7.03
C THR A 160 2.58 -0.45 6.47
N THR A 161 2.70 -0.89 5.22
CA THR A 161 1.59 -1.54 4.51
C THR A 161 1.27 -2.93 5.04
N ILE A 162 2.26 -3.83 5.11
CA ILE A 162 2.06 -5.21 5.60
C ILE A 162 1.58 -5.20 7.06
N PRO A 163 2.22 -4.49 8.00
CA PRO A 163 1.77 -4.45 9.39
C PRO A 163 0.34 -3.95 9.55
N GLY A 164 -0.06 -2.91 8.80
CA GLY A 164 -1.43 -2.40 8.84
C GLY A 164 -2.46 -3.43 8.36
N ILE A 165 -2.17 -4.17 7.28
CA ILE A 165 -3.04 -5.25 6.79
C ILE A 165 -3.09 -6.41 7.79
N GLU A 166 -1.95 -6.80 8.37
CA GLU A 166 -1.86 -7.88 9.35
C GLU A 166 -2.67 -7.59 10.60
N GLN A 167 -2.58 -6.36 11.12
CA GLN A 167 -3.36 -5.91 12.27
C GLN A 167 -4.87 -6.05 12.03
N LEU A 168 -5.38 -5.48 10.92
CA LEU A 168 -6.80 -5.60 10.57
C LEU A 168 -7.21 -7.07 10.39
N ARG A 169 -6.37 -7.87 9.73
CA ARG A 169 -6.62 -9.31 9.52
C ARG A 169 -6.74 -10.04 10.86
N ASP A 170 -5.85 -9.77 11.82
CA ASP A 170 -5.83 -10.41 13.13
C ASP A 170 -7.05 -10.04 13.98
N THR A 171 -7.48 -8.78 13.93
CA THR A 171 -8.74 -8.36 14.57
C THR A 171 -9.94 -9.07 13.95
N LEU A 172 -10.02 -9.13 12.62
CA LEU A 172 -11.10 -9.85 11.94
C LEU A 172 -11.08 -11.34 12.27
N GLN A 173 -9.90 -11.95 12.40
CA GLN A 173 -9.78 -13.34 12.85
C GLN A 173 -10.31 -13.53 14.28
N THR A 174 -10.03 -12.59 15.18
CA THR A 174 -10.61 -12.63 16.54
C THR A 174 -12.14 -12.55 16.49
N LYS A 175 -12.70 -11.75 15.56
CA LYS A 175 -14.15 -11.69 15.33
C LYS A 175 -14.70 -12.98 14.72
N VAL A 176 -13.97 -13.66 13.83
CA VAL A 176 -14.35 -15.01 13.34
C VAL A 176 -14.60 -15.96 14.49
N ASP A 177 -13.67 -16.02 15.44
CA ASP A 177 -13.76 -16.93 16.58
C ASP A 177 -14.88 -16.54 17.53
N ALA A 178 -15.08 -15.24 17.77
CA ALA A 178 -16.15 -14.73 18.62
C ALA A 178 -17.55 -14.96 18.00
N PHE A 179 -17.64 -14.96 16.67
CA PHE A 179 -18.91 -15.04 15.93
C PHE A 179 -19.21 -16.42 15.35
N LYS A 180 -18.39 -17.42 15.69
CA LYS A 180 -18.46 -18.78 15.13
C LYS A 180 -19.83 -19.44 15.29
N ASP A 181 -20.56 -19.12 16.37
CA ASP A 181 -21.86 -19.71 16.72
C ASP A 181 -23.05 -18.78 16.40
N VAL A 182 -22.79 -17.59 15.83
CA VAL A 182 -23.85 -16.60 15.52
C VAL A 182 -24.46 -16.92 14.16
N VAL A 183 -25.52 -17.73 14.14
CA VAL A 183 -26.23 -18.10 12.91
C VAL A 183 -27.00 -16.90 12.35
N LYS A 184 -26.77 -16.58 11.08
CA LYS A 184 -27.45 -15.53 10.33
C LYS A 184 -27.97 -16.04 9.00
N ILE A 185 -28.78 -15.23 8.32
CA ILE A 185 -29.23 -15.54 6.96
C ILE A 185 -28.15 -15.13 5.95
N GLY A 186 -27.82 -16.04 5.03
CA GLY A 186 -26.99 -15.71 3.88
C GLY A 186 -27.75 -14.82 2.91
N ARG A 187 -27.01 -14.06 2.10
CA ARG A 187 -27.59 -13.32 0.97
C ARG A 187 -26.79 -13.54 -0.29
N THR A 188 -27.45 -14.01 -1.33
CA THR A 188 -26.90 -14.09 -2.69
C THR A 188 -27.79 -13.26 -3.60
N HIS A 189 -27.19 -12.46 -4.49
CA HIS A 189 -27.95 -11.49 -5.30
C HIS A 189 -28.79 -10.49 -4.47
N LEU A 190 -28.39 -10.24 -3.22
CA LEU A 190 -29.13 -9.46 -2.21
C LEU A 190 -30.47 -10.06 -1.76
N MET A 191 -30.79 -11.26 -2.20
CA MET A 191 -31.97 -12.02 -1.75
C MET A 191 -31.59 -12.94 -0.60
N ASP A 192 -32.56 -13.26 0.26
CA ASP A 192 -32.40 -14.27 1.29
C ASP A 192 -31.91 -15.60 0.70
N ALA A 193 -30.99 -16.25 1.39
CA ALA A 193 -30.42 -17.54 1.02
C ALA A 193 -30.40 -18.49 2.24
N THR A 194 -29.64 -19.58 2.18
CA THR A 194 -29.51 -20.49 3.33
C THR A 194 -28.69 -19.87 4.48
N PRO A 195 -28.85 -20.36 5.71
CA PRO A 195 -28.05 -19.90 6.85
C PRO A 195 -26.55 -20.15 6.70
N LEU A 196 -25.77 -19.29 7.35
CA LEU A 196 -24.35 -19.45 7.65
C LEU A 196 -24.07 -18.76 9.00
N THR A 197 -22.92 -19.00 9.61
CA THR A 197 -22.54 -18.21 10.80
C THR A 197 -21.85 -16.91 10.41
N LEU A 198 -21.98 -15.88 11.24
CA LEU A 198 -21.29 -14.61 11.06
C LEU A 198 -19.76 -14.83 11.11
N GLY A 199 -19.28 -15.81 11.89
CA GLY A 199 -17.89 -16.26 11.84
C GLY A 199 -17.47 -16.82 10.48
N GLN A 200 -18.30 -17.63 9.82
CA GLN A 200 -18.04 -18.10 8.46
C GLN A 200 -17.99 -16.94 7.45
N GLU A 201 -18.89 -15.97 7.56
CA GLU A 201 -18.87 -14.77 6.71
C GLU A 201 -17.55 -13.98 6.88
N PHE A 202 -17.14 -13.73 8.13
CA PHE A 202 -15.91 -13.03 8.45
C PHE A 202 -14.65 -13.81 8.05
N SER A 203 -14.72 -15.15 8.05
CA SER A 203 -13.60 -16.00 7.61
C SER A 203 -13.25 -15.77 6.13
N GLY A 204 -14.25 -15.39 5.32
CA GLY A 204 -14.05 -14.97 3.94
C GLY A 204 -13.21 -13.68 3.85
N TYR A 205 -13.46 -12.71 4.74
CA TYR A 205 -12.68 -11.47 4.80
C TYR A 205 -11.22 -11.73 5.18
N VAL A 206 -11.00 -12.55 6.21
CA VAL A 206 -9.66 -12.96 6.64
C VAL A 206 -8.93 -13.68 5.50
N ALA A 207 -9.59 -14.60 4.81
CA ALA A 207 -9.00 -15.31 3.67
C ALA A 207 -8.59 -14.34 2.54
N GLN A 208 -9.42 -13.36 2.21
CA GLN A 208 -9.08 -12.34 1.21
C GLN A 208 -7.83 -11.53 1.60
N LEU A 209 -7.72 -11.12 2.86
CA LEU A 209 -6.54 -10.40 3.35
C LEU A 209 -5.29 -11.29 3.36
N ASN A 210 -5.40 -12.56 3.74
CA ASN A 210 -4.29 -13.53 3.67
C ASN A 210 -3.78 -13.70 2.22
N PHE A 211 -4.69 -13.80 1.24
CA PHE A 211 -4.28 -13.87 -0.16
C PHE A 211 -3.64 -12.57 -0.67
N GLY A 212 -4.14 -11.41 -0.21
CA GLY A 212 -3.52 -10.12 -0.49
C GLY A 212 -2.12 -10.00 0.09
N LEU A 213 -1.92 -10.39 1.35
CA LEU A 213 -0.61 -10.44 2.00
C LEU A 213 0.35 -11.38 1.26
N LYS A 214 -0.12 -12.56 0.86
CA LYS A 214 0.68 -13.50 0.06
C LYS A 214 1.09 -12.88 -1.27
N ALA A 215 0.16 -12.26 -2.00
CA ALA A 215 0.47 -11.61 -3.27
C ALA A 215 1.54 -10.53 -3.09
N LEU A 216 1.40 -9.66 -2.08
CA LEU A 216 2.35 -8.59 -1.81
C LEU A 216 3.73 -9.14 -1.40
N ARG A 217 3.78 -10.16 -0.53
CA ARG A 217 5.02 -10.81 -0.10
C ARG A 217 5.77 -11.48 -1.26
N ASN A 218 5.05 -12.04 -2.24
CA ASN A 218 5.67 -12.64 -3.42
C ASN A 218 6.39 -11.60 -4.30
N THR A 219 5.98 -10.33 -4.27
CA THR A 219 6.63 -9.26 -5.06
C THR A 219 7.97 -8.80 -4.48
N LEU A 220 8.24 -9.11 -3.22
CA LEU A 220 9.40 -8.58 -2.48
C LEU A 220 10.74 -9.07 -3.06
N GLU A 221 10.79 -10.30 -3.58
CA GLU A 221 12.01 -10.85 -4.18
C GLU A 221 12.45 -10.00 -5.39
N HIS A 222 11.52 -9.73 -6.30
CA HIS A 222 11.78 -8.89 -7.47
C HIS A 222 12.07 -7.44 -7.08
N LEU A 223 11.30 -6.88 -6.13
CA LEU A 223 11.51 -5.51 -5.64
C LEU A 223 12.87 -5.31 -4.95
N SER A 224 13.44 -6.37 -4.37
CA SER A 224 14.76 -6.32 -3.71
C SER A 224 15.95 -6.25 -4.68
N GLN A 225 15.72 -6.44 -5.98
CA GLN A 225 16.77 -6.36 -6.99
C GLN A 225 17.09 -4.92 -7.37
N LEU A 226 18.36 -4.52 -7.23
CA LEU A 226 18.82 -3.14 -7.43
C LEU A 226 19.55 -2.94 -8.77
N ALA A 227 19.23 -1.83 -9.42
CA ALA A 227 19.84 -1.42 -10.69
C ALA A 227 21.28 -0.89 -10.53
N LEU A 228 21.68 -0.45 -9.33
CA LEU A 228 22.96 0.21 -9.07
C LEU A 228 24.14 -0.64 -9.56
N GLY A 229 25.08 0.00 -10.26
CA GLY A 229 26.18 -0.67 -10.95
C GLY A 229 25.89 -0.91 -12.43
N GLY A 230 24.66 -0.72 -12.89
CA GLY A 230 24.31 -0.71 -14.33
C GLY A 230 24.78 0.55 -15.06
N THR A 231 25.01 1.65 -14.34
CA THR A 231 25.44 2.96 -14.85
C THR A 231 24.51 3.55 -15.91
N ALA A 232 25.03 3.96 -17.06
CA ALA A 232 24.26 4.71 -18.06
C ALA A 232 23.19 3.84 -18.74
N VAL A 233 23.56 2.63 -19.16
CA VAL A 233 22.76 1.77 -20.06
C VAL A 233 22.77 0.29 -19.67
N GLY A 234 23.31 -0.06 -18.50
CA GLY A 234 23.30 -1.43 -17.96
C GLY A 234 24.64 -2.17 -18.04
N THR A 235 25.65 -1.60 -18.72
CA THR A 235 26.95 -2.26 -18.97
C THR A 235 27.93 -2.18 -17.81
N GLY A 236 27.68 -1.31 -16.82
CA GLY A 236 28.64 -1.03 -15.74
C GLY A 236 29.87 -0.22 -16.17
N LEU A 237 29.79 0.50 -17.30
CA LEU A 237 30.89 1.38 -17.73
C LEU A 237 31.26 2.38 -16.62
N ASN A 238 32.57 2.49 -16.33
CA ASN A 238 33.14 3.36 -15.29
C ASN A 238 32.86 2.93 -13.83
N THR A 239 32.49 1.67 -13.58
CA THR A 239 32.52 1.09 -12.23
C THR A 239 33.77 0.21 -12.04
N PRO A 240 34.34 0.15 -10.81
CA PRO A 240 35.35 -0.84 -10.47
C PRO A 240 34.76 -2.26 -10.46
N ALA A 241 35.61 -3.26 -10.70
CA ALA A 241 35.18 -4.66 -10.68
C ALA A 241 34.57 -5.04 -9.32
N GLY A 242 33.40 -5.69 -9.34
CA GLY A 242 32.68 -6.12 -8.14
C GLY A 242 31.87 -5.01 -7.42
N TYR A 243 31.80 -3.80 -8.00
CA TYR A 243 31.08 -2.66 -7.41
C TYR A 243 29.61 -2.97 -7.11
N ASP A 244 28.89 -3.57 -8.04
CA ASP A 244 27.45 -3.79 -7.98
C ASP A 244 27.04 -4.75 -6.86
N VAL A 245 27.76 -5.87 -6.72
CA VAL A 245 27.55 -6.84 -5.64
C VAL A 245 27.90 -6.22 -4.28
N LEU A 246 29.02 -5.50 -4.20
CA LEU A 246 29.49 -4.92 -2.94
C LEU A 246 28.59 -3.77 -2.47
N VAL A 247 28.13 -2.90 -3.38
CA VAL A 247 27.23 -1.81 -3.02
C VAL A 247 25.87 -2.31 -2.59
N ALA A 248 25.32 -3.35 -3.24
CA ALA A 248 24.08 -3.98 -2.81
C ALA A 248 24.21 -4.59 -1.40
N LYS A 249 25.35 -5.22 -1.09
CA LYS A 249 25.65 -5.73 0.26
C LYS A 249 25.64 -4.61 1.31
N TYR A 250 26.28 -3.47 1.04
CA TYR A 250 26.26 -2.33 1.95
C TYR A 250 24.86 -1.73 2.10
N ILE A 251 24.09 -1.63 1.01
CA ILE A 251 22.69 -1.17 1.07
C ILE A 251 21.91 -2.11 1.99
N ALA A 252 21.97 -3.42 1.76
CA ALA A 252 21.30 -4.43 2.58
C ALA A 252 21.68 -4.35 4.06
N GLN A 253 22.97 -4.14 4.36
CA GLN A 253 23.44 -3.97 5.72
C GLN A 253 22.89 -2.70 6.39
N PHE A 254 22.87 -1.57 5.67
CA PHE A 254 22.44 -0.29 6.24
C PHE A 254 20.93 -0.17 6.38
N THR A 255 20.17 -0.84 5.52
CA THR A 255 18.70 -0.86 5.58
C THR A 255 18.17 -2.01 6.44
N GLU A 256 19.01 -3.02 6.75
CA GLU A 256 18.61 -4.30 7.34
C GLU A 256 17.55 -5.05 6.50
N MET A 257 17.63 -4.89 5.17
CA MET A 257 16.70 -5.49 4.21
C MET A 257 17.45 -6.31 3.16
N PRO A 258 16.84 -7.34 2.57
CA PRO A 258 17.54 -8.34 1.74
C PRO A 258 17.79 -7.86 0.31
N PHE A 259 18.33 -6.65 0.14
CA PHE A 259 18.64 -6.11 -1.19
C PHE A 259 19.81 -6.84 -1.85
N ILE A 260 19.67 -7.09 -3.14
CA ILE A 260 20.69 -7.75 -3.97
C ILE A 260 20.90 -6.99 -5.28
N THR A 261 22.03 -7.24 -5.95
CA THR A 261 22.25 -6.72 -7.30
C THR A 261 21.26 -7.40 -8.26
N ALA A 262 20.58 -6.63 -9.12
CA ALA A 262 19.68 -7.21 -10.13
C ALA A 262 20.42 -8.15 -11.09
N GLU A 263 19.81 -9.30 -11.41
CA GLU A 263 20.40 -10.29 -12.32
C GLU A 263 20.62 -9.73 -13.72
N ASN A 264 19.72 -8.85 -14.17
CA ASN A 264 19.81 -8.18 -15.46
C ASN A 264 19.70 -6.66 -15.29
N LYS A 265 20.80 -5.95 -15.54
CA LYS A 265 20.86 -4.49 -15.44
C LYS A 265 20.14 -3.75 -16.56
N PHE A 266 19.93 -4.39 -17.70
CA PHE A 266 19.22 -3.76 -18.81
C PHE A 266 17.73 -3.67 -18.50
N GLU A 267 17.13 -4.75 -17.98
CA GLU A 267 15.75 -4.76 -17.49
C GLU A 267 15.54 -3.70 -16.40
N ALA A 268 16.39 -3.72 -15.36
CA ALA A 268 16.24 -2.82 -14.20
C ALA A 268 16.32 -1.31 -14.54
N LEU A 269 16.83 -0.97 -15.73
CA LEU A 269 16.89 0.40 -16.25
C LEU A 269 15.76 0.69 -17.25
N ALA A 270 15.54 -0.23 -18.20
CA ALA A 270 14.64 -0.08 -19.33
C ALA A 270 13.16 -0.30 -18.96
N ALA A 271 12.90 -1.06 -17.89
CA ALA A 271 11.57 -1.42 -17.41
C ALA A 271 11.47 -1.25 -15.89
N HIS A 272 10.25 -1.36 -15.37
CA HIS A 272 9.94 -1.28 -13.94
C HIS A 272 8.87 -2.30 -13.57
N ASP A 273 9.10 -3.55 -14.02
CA ASP A 273 8.14 -4.64 -13.87
C ASP A 273 7.93 -4.99 -12.39
N ALA A 274 8.98 -4.88 -11.55
CA ALA A 274 8.86 -5.00 -10.11
C ALA A 274 7.83 -4.04 -9.51
N LEU A 275 7.75 -2.79 -9.99
CA LEU A 275 6.78 -1.79 -9.52
C LEU A 275 5.37 -2.10 -10.04
N VAL A 276 5.25 -2.54 -11.29
CA VAL A 276 3.95 -2.93 -11.89
C VAL A 276 3.36 -4.13 -11.15
N GLU A 277 4.18 -5.15 -10.90
CA GLU A 277 3.81 -6.35 -10.14
C GLU A 277 3.41 -5.99 -8.70
N THR A 278 4.25 -5.22 -8.01
CA THR A 278 3.99 -4.74 -6.63
C THR A 278 2.68 -3.97 -6.54
N HIS A 279 2.43 -3.04 -7.47
CA HIS A 279 1.19 -2.29 -7.47
C HIS A 279 -0.03 -3.17 -7.82
N GLY A 280 0.15 -4.19 -8.67
CA GLY A 280 -0.86 -5.21 -8.93
C GLY A 280 -1.32 -5.93 -7.65
N ALA A 281 -0.39 -6.26 -6.75
CA ALA A 281 -0.70 -6.81 -5.43
C ALA A 281 -1.43 -5.80 -4.53
N LEU A 282 -1.02 -4.53 -4.51
CA LEU A 282 -1.73 -3.46 -3.79
C LEU A 282 -3.17 -3.27 -4.29
N LYS A 283 -3.39 -3.33 -5.62
CA LYS A 283 -4.72 -3.32 -6.22
C LYS A 283 -5.56 -4.52 -5.74
N GLN A 284 -4.98 -5.72 -5.71
CA GLN A 284 -5.71 -6.90 -5.21
C GLN A 284 -6.19 -6.68 -3.76
N VAL A 285 -5.31 -6.16 -2.90
CA VAL A 285 -5.68 -5.80 -1.52
C VAL A 285 -6.79 -4.76 -1.50
N ALA A 286 -6.71 -3.70 -2.31
CA ALA A 286 -7.75 -2.67 -2.40
C ALA A 286 -9.12 -3.22 -2.86
N VAL A 287 -9.14 -4.18 -3.81
CA VAL A 287 -10.37 -4.86 -4.22
C VAL A 287 -11.00 -5.62 -3.04
N SER A 288 -10.18 -6.35 -2.27
CA SER A 288 -10.62 -7.07 -1.08
C SER A 288 -11.15 -6.14 0.01
N LEU A 289 -10.39 -5.10 0.37
CA LEU A 289 -10.79 -4.11 1.37
C LEU A 289 -12.09 -3.40 0.99
N ASN A 290 -12.27 -3.06 -0.29
CA ASN A 290 -13.51 -2.46 -0.76
C ASN A 290 -14.72 -3.38 -0.55
N LYS A 291 -14.58 -4.69 -0.82
CA LYS A 291 -15.65 -5.66 -0.56
C LYS A 291 -15.97 -5.76 0.93
N ILE A 292 -14.94 -5.92 1.77
CA ILE A 292 -15.08 -6.04 3.23
C ILE A 292 -15.82 -4.82 3.80
N ALA A 293 -15.36 -3.60 3.47
CA ALA A 293 -15.97 -2.38 3.96
C ALA A 293 -17.42 -2.19 3.47
N ASN A 294 -17.72 -2.61 2.22
CA ASN A 294 -19.06 -2.61 1.68
C ASN A 294 -20.00 -3.54 2.44
N ASP A 295 -19.55 -4.76 2.74
CA ASP A 295 -20.34 -5.69 3.54
C ASP A 295 -20.60 -5.12 4.94
N ILE A 296 -19.56 -4.63 5.63
CA ILE A 296 -19.71 -4.08 6.98
C ILE A 296 -20.75 -2.94 7.01
N ARG A 297 -20.69 -1.98 6.08
CA ARG A 297 -21.67 -0.88 6.05
C ARG A 297 -23.09 -1.35 5.68
N MET A 298 -23.22 -2.38 4.84
CA MET A 298 -24.51 -2.96 4.49
C MET A 298 -25.12 -3.70 5.68
N LEU A 299 -24.34 -4.54 6.36
CA LEU A 299 -24.76 -5.26 7.56
C LEU A 299 -25.13 -4.32 8.70
N ALA A 300 -24.46 -3.18 8.82
CA ALA A 300 -24.74 -2.14 9.82
C ALA A 300 -25.85 -1.15 9.41
N SER A 301 -26.43 -1.27 8.21
CA SER A 301 -27.45 -0.33 7.74
C SER A 301 -28.70 -0.33 8.62
N GLY A 302 -29.17 0.84 9.05
CA GLY A 302 -30.27 0.94 10.02
C GLY A 302 -30.40 2.33 10.65
N PRO A 303 -30.86 2.45 11.92
CA PRO A 303 -31.06 1.36 12.88
C PRO A 303 -32.41 0.64 12.78
N ARG A 304 -33.37 1.16 11.98
CA ARG A 304 -34.74 0.62 11.91
C ARG A 304 -35.22 0.24 10.52
N SER A 305 -34.58 0.75 9.47
CA SER A 305 -35.07 0.64 8.08
C SER A 305 -34.01 0.04 7.14
N GLY A 306 -33.14 -0.81 7.67
CA GLY A 306 -32.07 -1.50 6.93
C GLY A 306 -31.93 -2.96 7.34
N ILE A 307 -30.74 -3.53 7.08
CA ILE A 307 -30.40 -4.91 7.46
C ILE A 307 -30.20 -4.99 8.99
N GLY A 308 -29.23 -4.25 9.51
CA GLY A 308 -29.01 -4.06 10.95
C GLY A 308 -28.54 -5.30 11.72
N GLU A 309 -27.85 -6.22 11.04
CA GLU A 309 -27.34 -7.48 11.62
C GLU A 309 -26.12 -7.26 12.52
N ILE A 310 -25.33 -6.21 12.27
CA ILE A 310 -24.20 -5.85 13.13
C ILE A 310 -24.33 -4.40 13.61
N ILE A 311 -23.66 -4.11 14.71
CA ILE A 311 -23.48 -2.78 15.27
C ILE A 311 -22.01 -2.41 15.11
N ILE A 312 -21.75 -1.17 14.70
CA ILE A 312 -20.41 -0.59 14.59
C ILE A 312 -20.24 0.56 15.59
N PRO A 313 -19.00 0.89 16.01
CA PRO A 313 -18.73 2.01 16.90
C PRO A 313 -19.26 3.34 16.36
N ALA A 314 -19.73 4.20 17.28
CA ALA A 314 -20.15 5.57 16.98
C ALA A 314 -19.05 6.55 17.36
N ASN A 315 -18.19 6.90 16.40
CA ASN A 315 -17.01 7.75 16.65
C ASN A 315 -17.31 9.25 16.60
N GLU A 316 -18.29 9.66 15.78
CA GLU A 316 -18.68 11.05 15.62
C GLU A 316 -20.18 11.22 15.34
N PRO A 317 -20.76 12.42 15.56
CA PRO A 317 -22.11 12.74 15.12
C PRO A 317 -22.24 12.59 13.59
N GLY A 318 -23.14 11.73 13.13
CA GLY A 318 -23.29 11.40 11.70
C GLY A 318 -24.12 12.39 10.89
N SER A 319 -24.68 13.43 11.50
CA SER A 319 -25.43 14.46 10.77
C SER A 319 -25.52 15.77 11.55
N SER A 320 -25.41 16.88 10.83
CA SER A 320 -25.63 18.22 11.37
C SER A 320 -27.11 18.52 11.69
N ILE A 321 -28.06 17.77 11.11
CA ILE A 321 -29.51 18.05 11.22
C ILE A 321 -30.33 16.90 11.81
N MET A 322 -29.80 15.67 11.85
CA MET A 322 -30.47 14.50 12.42
C MET A 322 -29.78 14.07 13.73
N PRO A 323 -30.21 14.58 14.90
CA PRO A 323 -29.65 14.18 16.18
C PRO A 323 -29.69 12.66 16.39
N GLY A 324 -28.58 12.08 16.84
CA GLY A 324 -28.47 10.65 17.13
C GLY A 324 -28.18 9.76 15.91
N LYS A 325 -28.08 10.31 14.68
CA LYS A 325 -27.64 9.54 13.50
C LYS A 325 -26.14 9.24 13.58
N VAL A 326 -25.76 7.99 13.33
CA VAL A 326 -24.36 7.52 13.24
C VAL A 326 -24.16 6.92 11.84
N ASN A 327 -23.04 7.26 11.20
CA ASN A 327 -22.71 6.79 9.85
C ASN A 327 -21.52 5.82 9.88
N PRO A 328 -21.40 4.92 8.89
CA PRO A 328 -20.25 4.04 8.74
C PRO A 328 -19.05 4.75 8.08
N THR A 329 -18.60 5.87 8.65
CA THR A 329 -17.58 6.76 8.06
C THR A 329 -16.24 6.08 7.80
N GLN A 330 -15.83 5.14 8.64
CA GLN A 330 -14.60 4.36 8.41
C GLN A 330 -14.71 3.49 7.15
N ALA A 331 -15.90 2.92 6.89
CA ALA A 331 -16.15 2.19 5.65
C ALA A 331 -16.19 3.13 4.43
N GLU A 332 -16.69 4.35 4.58
CA GLU A 332 -16.65 5.38 3.54
C GLU A 332 -15.20 5.78 3.21
N ALA A 333 -14.38 6.04 4.23
CA ALA A 333 -12.99 6.45 4.05
C ALA A 333 -12.15 5.37 3.33
N ILE A 334 -12.21 4.12 3.80
CA ILE A 334 -11.41 3.05 3.18
C ILE A 334 -11.88 2.72 1.76
N THR A 335 -13.18 2.84 1.44
CA THR A 335 -13.67 2.64 0.06
C THR A 335 -13.21 3.74 -0.89
N MET A 336 -13.10 4.99 -0.44
CA MET A 336 -12.46 6.06 -1.21
C MET A 336 -10.96 5.79 -1.44
N VAL A 337 -10.25 5.32 -0.41
CA VAL A 337 -8.84 4.90 -0.54
C VAL A 337 -8.69 3.79 -1.58
N CYS A 338 -9.56 2.78 -1.57
CA CYS A 338 -9.53 1.70 -2.55
C CYS A 338 -9.71 2.23 -3.98
N ALA A 339 -10.63 3.17 -4.20
CA ALA A 339 -10.82 3.80 -5.51
C ALA A 339 -9.56 4.57 -5.96
N GLN A 340 -8.92 5.31 -5.05
CA GLN A 340 -7.68 6.03 -5.34
C GLN A 340 -6.53 5.08 -5.71
N VAL A 341 -6.37 3.97 -4.98
CA VAL A 341 -5.36 2.93 -5.29
C VAL A 341 -5.60 2.36 -6.69
N MET A 342 -6.85 2.08 -7.07
CA MET A 342 -7.15 1.59 -8.43
C MET A 342 -6.80 2.63 -9.51
N GLY A 343 -7.02 3.92 -9.26
CA GLY A 343 -6.58 4.99 -10.15
C GLY A 343 -5.06 5.06 -10.29
N ASN A 344 -4.35 4.94 -9.16
CA ASN A 344 -2.88 4.89 -9.14
C ASN A 344 -2.35 3.66 -9.90
N ASP A 345 -3.04 2.51 -9.86
CA ASP A 345 -2.65 1.29 -10.59
C ASP A 345 -2.62 1.51 -12.10
N VAL A 346 -3.63 2.22 -12.62
CA VAL A 346 -3.67 2.60 -14.03
C VAL A 346 -2.50 3.52 -14.36
N ALA A 347 -2.20 4.50 -13.49
CA ALA A 347 -1.06 5.39 -13.70
C ALA A 347 0.28 4.63 -13.71
N VAL A 348 0.50 3.69 -12.77
CA VAL A 348 1.70 2.86 -12.71
C VAL A 348 1.80 1.94 -13.92
N THR A 349 0.71 1.29 -14.33
CA THR A 349 0.65 0.44 -15.52
C THR A 349 0.98 1.24 -16.79
N VAL A 350 0.38 2.42 -16.93
CA VAL A 350 0.68 3.34 -18.04
C VAL A 350 2.13 3.82 -17.97
N GLY A 351 2.71 4.07 -16.79
CA GLY A 351 4.14 4.39 -16.67
C GLY A 351 5.05 3.23 -17.10
N GLY A 352 4.69 2.01 -16.71
CA GLY A 352 5.42 0.79 -17.06
C GLY A 352 5.51 0.55 -18.56
N MET A 353 4.42 0.82 -19.30
CA MET A 353 4.38 0.62 -20.76
C MET A 353 5.16 1.66 -21.58
N GLN A 354 5.75 2.69 -20.96
CA GLN A 354 6.43 3.80 -21.66
C GLN A 354 7.97 3.63 -21.74
N GLY A 355 8.47 2.41 -21.54
CA GLY A 355 9.89 2.11 -21.75
C GLY A 355 10.31 2.31 -23.21
N HIS A 356 11.46 2.96 -23.43
CA HIS A 356 12.04 3.13 -24.77
C HIS A 356 13.53 2.77 -24.72
N TYR A 357 13.92 1.74 -25.47
CA TYR A 357 15.31 1.25 -25.52
C TYR A 357 15.87 0.99 -24.10
N GLU A 358 17.00 1.60 -23.74
CA GLU A 358 17.71 1.30 -22.49
C GLU A 358 17.16 1.99 -21.23
N LEU A 359 16.11 2.83 -21.32
CA LEU A 359 15.62 3.57 -20.16
C LEU A 359 14.11 3.87 -20.18
N ASN A 360 13.40 3.48 -19.12
CA ASN A 360 12.08 4.02 -18.82
C ASN A 360 12.21 5.39 -18.12
N VAL A 361 11.56 6.42 -18.66
CA VAL A 361 11.61 7.80 -18.17
C VAL A 361 10.28 8.25 -17.51
N PHE A 362 9.58 7.33 -16.85
CA PHE A 362 8.40 7.62 -16.03
C PHE A 362 8.64 7.34 -14.53
N LYS A 363 9.91 7.18 -14.13
CA LYS A 363 10.31 6.68 -12.81
C LYS A 363 9.73 7.50 -11.64
N PRO A 364 9.82 8.84 -11.61
CA PRO A 364 9.27 9.65 -10.52
C PRO A 364 7.76 9.46 -10.30
N MET A 365 6.99 9.44 -11.40
CA MET A 365 5.54 9.31 -11.33
C MET A 365 5.14 7.92 -10.83
N MET A 366 5.78 6.87 -11.35
CA MET A 366 5.52 5.50 -10.90
C MET A 366 5.84 5.35 -9.41
N ALA A 367 7.02 5.80 -8.98
CA ALA A 367 7.45 5.71 -7.59
C ALA A 367 6.50 6.44 -6.64
N ALA A 368 6.07 7.67 -6.99
CA ALA A 368 5.13 8.44 -6.19
C ALA A 368 3.78 7.74 -6.04
N ASN A 369 3.24 7.15 -7.11
CA ASN A 369 1.96 6.43 -7.05
C ASN A 369 2.04 5.15 -6.22
N VAL A 370 3.13 4.38 -6.34
CA VAL A 370 3.32 3.17 -5.51
C VAL A 370 3.46 3.54 -4.04
N LEU A 371 4.29 4.53 -3.69
CA LEU A 371 4.44 4.99 -2.31
C LEU A 371 3.12 5.52 -1.73
N HIS A 372 2.37 6.30 -2.51
CA HIS A 372 1.08 6.82 -2.09
C HIS A 372 0.07 5.70 -1.81
N SER A 373 -0.07 4.73 -2.72
CA SER A 373 -0.96 3.57 -2.52
C SER A 373 -0.56 2.73 -1.32
N ALA A 374 0.74 2.47 -1.15
CA ALA A 374 1.27 1.70 -0.03
C ALA A 374 1.00 2.38 1.33
N GLN A 375 1.20 3.70 1.42
CA GLN A 375 0.87 4.49 2.60
C GLN A 375 -0.63 4.45 2.91
N LEU A 376 -1.47 4.77 1.92
CA LEU A 376 -2.92 4.82 2.11
C LEU A 376 -3.50 3.49 2.58
N ILE A 377 -3.04 2.37 2.02
CA ILE A 377 -3.52 1.04 2.45
C ILE A 377 -3.15 0.77 3.90
N GLY A 378 -1.89 1.03 4.29
CA GLY A 378 -1.44 0.81 5.67
C GLY A 378 -2.26 1.63 6.66
N ASP A 379 -2.38 2.94 6.42
CA ASP A 379 -3.11 3.85 7.30
C ASP A 379 -4.60 3.53 7.35
N ALA A 380 -5.23 3.24 6.21
CA ALA A 380 -6.65 2.95 6.15
C ALA A 380 -6.98 1.63 6.85
N CYS A 381 -6.13 0.61 6.74
CA CYS A 381 -6.30 -0.65 7.48
C CYS A 381 -6.23 -0.40 9.00
N ILE A 382 -5.24 0.36 9.47
CA ILE A 382 -5.11 0.69 10.90
C ILE A 382 -6.31 1.51 11.39
N SER A 383 -6.72 2.54 10.64
CA SER A 383 -7.87 3.38 11.03
C SER A 383 -9.17 2.58 11.04
N PHE A 384 -9.42 1.77 10.02
CA PHE A 384 -10.61 0.91 9.94
C PHE A 384 -10.61 -0.15 11.03
N ASP A 385 -9.45 -0.70 11.37
CA ASP A 385 -9.30 -1.66 12.46
C ASP A 385 -9.71 -1.05 13.81
N VAL A 386 -9.01 0.01 14.21
CA VAL A 386 -9.16 0.64 15.53
C VAL A 386 -10.54 1.26 15.70
N ASN A 387 -11.04 1.95 14.68
CA ASN A 387 -12.25 2.76 14.79
C ASN A 387 -13.51 2.06 14.26
N CYS A 388 -13.41 0.83 13.74
CA CYS A 388 -14.57 0.09 13.25
C CYS A 388 -14.48 -1.41 13.59
N ALA A 389 -13.54 -2.13 12.99
CA ALA A 389 -13.51 -3.60 13.01
C ALA A 389 -13.42 -4.18 14.43
N ALA A 390 -12.58 -3.59 15.28
CA ALA A 390 -12.40 -4.02 16.67
C ALA A 390 -13.69 -3.95 17.50
N GLY A 391 -14.56 -2.98 17.21
CA GLY A 391 -15.80 -2.74 17.95
C GLY A 391 -17.06 -3.29 17.29
N ILE A 392 -16.94 -4.10 16.23
CA ILE A 392 -18.10 -4.76 15.62
C ILE A 392 -18.74 -5.73 16.61
N GLU A 393 -20.06 -5.64 16.80
CA GLU A 393 -20.84 -6.57 17.63
C GLU A 393 -22.10 -7.07 16.89
N PRO A 394 -22.53 -8.33 17.09
CA PRO A 394 -23.73 -8.86 16.47
C PRO A 394 -25.00 -8.30 17.13
N ASN A 395 -25.96 -7.89 16.31
CA ASN A 395 -27.31 -7.57 16.78
C ASN A 395 -28.15 -8.84 16.87
N HIS A 396 -27.96 -9.62 17.94
CA HIS A 396 -28.61 -10.93 18.10
C HIS A 396 -30.12 -10.89 17.88
N THR A 397 -30.83 -9.89 18.42
CA THR A 397 -32.28 -9.76 18.24
C THR A 397 -32.66 -9.66 16.77
N ARG A 398 -31.98 -8.79 16.01
CA ARG A 398 -32.26 -8.59 14.59
C ARG A 398 -31.86 -9.81 13.75
N ILE A 399 -30.72 -10.42 14.06
CA ILE A 399 -30.25 -11.64 13.38
C ILE A 399 -31.28 -12.77 13.56
N THR A 400 -31.72 -13.03 14.80
CA THR A 400 -32.72 -14.08 15.08
C THR A 400 -34.05 -13.81 14.37
N GLU A 401 -34.50 -12.57 14.35
CA GLU A 401 -35.71 -12.17 13.61
C GLU A 401 -35.57 -12.51 12.12
N LEU A 402 -34.47 -12.12 11.48
CA LEU A 402 -34.24 -12.34 10.05
C LEU A 402 -34.10 -13.82 9.68
N VAL A 403 -33.41 -14.61 10.51
CA VAL A 403 -33.29 -16.05 10.31
C VAL A 403 -34.65 -16.71 10.36
N ASN A 404 -35.45 -16.42 11.39
CA ASN A 404 -36.77 -17.05 11.58
C ASN A 404 -37.81 -16.63 10.52
N ASN A 405 -37.66 -15.44 9.95
CA ASN A 405 -38.54 -14.93 8.90
C ASN A 405 -38.18 -15.45 7.50
N SER A 406 -37.00 -16.04 7.31
CA SER A 406 -36.55 -16.41 5.98
C SER A 406 -37.26 -17.65 5.44
N LEU A 407 -37.80 -17.54 4.23
CA LEU A 407 -38.41 -18.65 3.51
C LEU A 407 -37.39 -19.67 2.97
N MET A 408 -36.10 -19.35 3.00
CA MET A 408 -35.05 -20.24 2.49
C MET A 408 -34.64 -21.34 3.47
N LEU A 409 -35.14 -21.31 4.71
CA LEU A 409 -35.01 -22.44 5.65
C LEU A 409 -35.68 -23.72 5.12
N VAL A 410 -36.65 -23.55 4.19
CA VAL A 410 -37.33 -24.66 3.49
C VAL A 410 -36.36 -25.62 2.80
N THR A 411 -35.15 -25.17 2.48
CA THR A 411 -34.09 -25.97 1.83
C THR A 411 -33.72 -27.21 2.65
N ALA A 412 -33.85 -27.15 3.97
CA ALA A 412 -33.64 -28.32 4.85
C ALA A 412 -34.61 -29.47 4.54
N LEU A 413 -35.82 -29.15 4.05
CA LEU A 413 -36.84 -30.14 3.73
C LEU A 413 -36.58 -30.87 2.40
N ASN A 414 -35.71 -30.34 1.52
CA ASN A 414 -35.46 -30.93 0.20
C ASN A 414 -35.05 -32.41 0.26
N THR A 415 -34.21 -32.79 1.23
CA THR A 415 -33.74 -34.17 1.39
C THR A 415 -34.76 -35.09 2.06
N LYS A 416 -35.84 -34.53 2.63
CA LYS A 416 -36.88 -35.25 3.37
C LYS A 416 -38.14 -35.45 2.54
N ILE A 417 -38.58 -34.41 1.82
CA ILE A 417 -39.85 -34.40 1.08
C ILE A 417 -39.70 -34.14 -0.42
N GLY A 418 -38.48 -33.81 -0.89
CA GLY A 418 -38.19 -33.47 -2.29
C GLY A 418 -38.41 -32.00 -2.63
N TYR A 419 -37.72 -31.54 -3.68
CA TYR A 419 -37.67 -30.12 -4.08
C TYR A 419 -39.05 -29.50 -4.37
N TYR A 420 -39.91 -30.18 -5.15
CA TYR A 420 -41.19 -29.58 -5.56
C TYR A 420 -42.12 -29.29 -4.39
N LYS A 421 -42.18 -30.20 -3.39
CA LYS A 421 -42.98 -29.99 -2.19
C LYS A 421 -42.42 -28.84 -1.33
N ALA A 422 -41.10 -28.76 -1.19
CA ALA A 422 -40.45 -27.65 -0.50
C ALA A 422 -40.71 -26.30 -1.20
N ALA A 423 -40.63 -26.26 -2.54
CA ALA A 423 -40.93 -25.06 -3.33
C ALA A 423 -42.39 -24.63 -3.17
N GLU A 424 -43.33 -25.57 -3.16
CA GLU A 424 -44.75 -25.30 -2.92
C GLU A 424 -44.98 -24.68 -1.53
N ILE A 425 -44.34 -25.20 -0.47
CA ILE A 425 -44.40 -24.62 0.88
C ILE A 425 -43.91 -23.16 0.86
N ALA A 426 -42.75 -22.89 0.26
CA ALA A 426 -42.17 -21.55 0.25
C ALA A 426 -43.00 -20.54 -0.55
N ASN A 427 -43.48 -20.93 -1.74
CA ASN A 427 -44.33 -20.07 -2.56
C ASN A 427 -45.64 -19.75 -1.85
N THR A 428 -46.26 -20.77 -1.24
CA THR A 428 -47.53 -20.60 -0.54
C THR A 428 -47.37 -19.76 0.73
N ALA A 429 -46.26 -19.92 1.47
CA ALA A 429 -45.93 -19.10 2.63
C ALA A 429 -45.73 -17.63 2.25
N HIS A 430 -45.07 -17.39 1.11
CA HIS A 430 -44.91 -16.04 0.57
C HIS A 430 -46.25 -15.42 0.17
N GLU A 431 -47.08 -16.14 -0.57
CA GLU A 431 -48.39 -15.67 -1.04
C GLU A 431 -49.35 -15.37 0.11
N ASN A 432 -49.34 -16.21 1.16
CA ASN A 432 -50.23 -16.08 2.30
C ASN A 432 -49.69 -15.15 3.42
N GLY A 433 -48.40 -14.81 3.39
CA GLY A 433 -47.73 -14.08 4.47
C GLY A 433 -47.62 -14.88 5.77
N THR A 434 -47.53 -16.20 5.67
CA THR A 434 -47.44 -17.15 6.78
C THR A 434 -46.01 -17.68 6.95
N THR A 435 -45.74 -18.35 8.06
CA THR A 435 -44.45 -19.01 8.28
C THR A 435 -44.33 -20.31 7.48
N LEU A 436 -43.10 -20.72 7.19
CA LEU A 436 -42.83 -22.02 6.56
C LEU A 436 -43.41 -23.19 7.38
N LYS A 437 -43.35 -23.13 8.72
CA LYS A 437 -43.87 -24.19 9.59
C LYS A 437 -45.39 -24.32 9.43
N GLU A 438 -46.10 -23.19 9.47
CA GLU A 438 -47.55 -23.17 9.29
C GLU A 438 -47.95 -23.78 7.95
N GLU A 439 -47.30 -23.40 6.85
CA GLU A 439 -47.63 -23.93 5.52
C GLU A 439 -47.22 -25.38 5.32
N ALA A 440 -46.05 -25.79 5.83
CA ALA A 440 -45.60 -27.17 5.72
C ALA A 440 -46.55 -28.16 6.42
N VAL A 441 -47.11 -27.74 7.56
CA VAL A 441 -48.12 -28.50 8.30
C VAL A 441 -49.49 -28.41 7.60
N ARG A 442 -49.90 -27.22 7.15
CA ARG A 442 -51.20 -27.01 6.46
C ARG A 442 -51.32 -27.82 5.17
N LEU A 443 -50.24 -27.91 4.39
CA LEU A 443 -50.18 -28.71 3.17
C LEU A 443 -50.06 -30.23 3.45
N GLY A 444 -49.88 -30.63 4.71
CA GLY A 444 -49.80 -32.03 5.13
C GLY A 444 -48.51 -32.73 4.70
N TYR A 445 -47.46 -31.98 4.36
CA TYR A 445 -46.19 -32.56 3.93
C TYR A 445 -45.29 -32.96 5.09
N VAL A 446 -45.45 -32.31 6.24
CA VAL A 446 -44.73 -32.63 7.49
C VAL A 446 -45.65 -32.42 8.69
N THR A 447 -45.34 -33.09 9.80
CA THR A 447 -45.90 -32.78 11.13
C THR A 447 -45.15 -31.62 11.79
N PRO A 448 -45.74 -30.92 12.78
CA PRO A 448 -45.04 -29.89 13.54
C PRO A 448 -43.72 -30.39 14.15
N GLU A 449 -43.71 -31.62 14.68
CA GLU A 449 -42.55 -32.23 15.31
C GLU A 449 -41.44 -32.54 14.29
N GLN A 450 -41.81 -33.06 13.11
CA GLN A 450 -40.86 -33.27 12.02
C GLN A 450 -40.26 -31.96 11.53
N TYR A 451 -41.05 -30.88 11.45
CA TYR A 451 -40.53 -29.57 11.06
C TYR A 451 -39.47 -29.08 12.06
N ASP A 452 -39.79 -29.13 13.36
CA ASP A 452 -38.86 -28.69 14.42
C ASP A 452 -37.60 -29.58 14.50
N GLU A 453 -37.73 -30.86 14.18
CA GLU A 453 -36.60 -31.78 14.12
C GLU A 453 -35.68 -31.50 12.92
N TRP A 454 -36.26 -31.19 11.75
CA TRP A 454 -35.52 -31.11 10.49
C TRP A 454 -35.05 -29.69 10.13
N VAL A 455 -35.75 -28.66 10.57
CA VAL A 455 -35.44 -27.25 10.23
C VAL A 455 -34.80 -26.56 11.42
N LYS A 456 -33.50 -26.78 11.57
CA LYS A 456 -32.67 -26.20 12.64
C LYS A 456 -31.58 -25.32 12.04
N PRO A 457 -31.72 -23.99 12.03
CA PRO A 457 -30.76 -23.08 11.39
C PRO A 457 -29.30 -23.32 11.81
N GLU A 458 -29.06 -23.68 13.07
CA GLU A 458 -27.73 -24.01 13.61
C GLU A 458 -27.11 -25.27 12.99
N GLU A 459 -27.92 -26.24 12.55
CA GLU A 459 -27.47 -27.45 11.87
C GLU A 459 -27.37 -27.24 10.33
N MET A 460 -27.86 -26.11 9.80
CA MET A 460 -27.83 -25.77 8.37
C MET A 460 -26.58 -24.98 7.94
N THR A 461 -25.60 -24.81 8.84
CA THR A 461 -24.37 -24.03 8.59
C THR A 461 -23.18 -24.89 8.17
N GLY A 462 -23.37 -26.19 7.92
CA GLY A 462 -22.30 -27.12 7.56
C GLY A 462 -22.78 -28.26 6.65
N GLY A 463 -21.90 -29.24 6.40
CA GLY A 463 -22.27 -30.44 5.65
C GLY A 463 -23.33 -31.29 6.38
N LEU A 464 -24.01 -32.16 5.64
CA LEU A 464 -24.96 -33.13 6.21
C LEU A 464 -24.26 -33.98 7.29
N LYS A 465 -24.88 -34.07 8.47
CA LYS A 465 -24.43 -34.94 9.58
C LYS A 465 -25.04 -36.32 9.47
#